data_AF-A0A8T3P9J2-F1
#
_entry.id   AF-A0A8T3P9J2-F1
#
_cell.length_a   1.000
_cell.length_b   1.000
_cell.length_c   1.000
_cell.angle_alpha   90.00
_cell.angle_beta   90.00
_cell.angle_gamma   90.00
#
_symmetry.space_group_name_H-M   'P 1'
#
loop_
_entity.id
_entity.type
_entity.pdbx_description
1 polymer ?
#
loop_
_entity_poly.entity_id
_entity_poly.type
_entity_poly.pdbx_seq_one_letter_code
_entity_poly.pdbx_strand_id
1 'polypeptide(L)' 'AATGGASDANTTSGMGIPTLDGLGPVGGNDHSPLEYLEIGSIVPRVTLLAGLILAISRDGREAGVRAS' A
#
# COMPACT_ATOMS: atom_id res chain seq x y z
N ALA A 1 21.94 7.41 -7.65
CA ALA A 1 20.60 8.00 -7.86
C ALA A 1 19.86 7.96 -6.53
N ALA A 2 19.35 9.08 -6.04
CA ALA A 2 18.49 9.09 -4.87
C ALA A 2 17.16 8.44 -5.27
N THR A 3 16.96 7.18 -4.89
CA THR A 3 15.71 6.46 -5.11
C THR A 3 14.70 6.94 -4.07
N GLY A 4 13.81 7.84 -4.47
CA GLY A 4 12.71 8.30 -3.61
C GLY A 4 11.59 8.82 -4.48
N GLY A 5 10.67 7.92 -4.87
CA GLY A 5 9.38 8.33 -5.42
C GLY A 5 8.58 9.12 -4.38
N ALA A 6 7.78 10.08 -4.83
CA ALA A 6 6.82 10.78 -3.98
C ALA A 6 5.44 10.14 -4.17
N SER A 7 4.77 9.84 -3.07
CA SER A 7 3.40 9.33 -2.99
C SER A 7 2.58 10.22 -2.05
N ASP A 8 1.26 10.26 -2.21
CA ASP A 8 0.36 10.88 -1.22
C ASP A 8 0.55 10.27 0.18
N ALA A 9 1.04 9.03 0.23
CA ALA A 9 1.41 8.35 1.46
C ALA A 9 2.53 9.04 2.24
N ASN A 10 3.43 9.79 1.58
CA ASN A 10 4.44 10.59 2.29
C ASN A 10 3.77 11.66 3.16
N THR A 11 2.66 12.23 2.68
CA THR A 11 1.90 13.27 3.38
C THR A 11 1.21 12.69 4.62
N THR A 12 0.48 11.58 4.49
CA THR A 12 -0.22 10.95 5.62
C THR A 12 0.76 10.34 6.62
N SER A 13 1.84 9.71 6.15
CA SER A 13 2.90 9.18 7.02
C SER A 13 3.62 10.30 7.77
N GLY A 14 3.87 11.44 7.13
CA GLY A 14 4.44 12.63 7.77
C GLY A 14 3.56 13.22 8.88
N MET A 15 2.25 12.98 8.83
CA MET A 15 1.30 13.33 9.89
C MET A 15 1.22 12.29 11.02
N GLY A 16 2.02 11.23 10.96
CA GLY A 16 1.97 10.13 11.95
C GLY A 16 0.78 9.18 11.76
N ILE A 17 0.06 9.27 10.64
CA ILE A 17 -1.04 8.37 10.33
C ILE A 17 -0.46 7.06 9.77
N PRO A 18 -0.76 5.90 10.38
CA PRO A 18 -0.37 4.61 9.81
C PRO A 18 -0.88 4.49 8.38
N THR A 19 0.03 4.27 7.43
CA THR A 19 -0.25 4.32 6.00
C THR A 19 0.27 3.07 5.31
N LEU A 20 -0.55 2.46 4.45
CA LEU A 20 -0.11 1.42 3.52
C LEU A 20 0.16 2.07 2.16
N ASP A 21 1.33 1.80 1.57
CA ASP A 21 1.77 2.37 0.30
C ASP A 21 2.56 1.35 -0.53
N GLY A 22 2.70 1.59 -1.84
CA GLY A 22 3.55 0.77 -2.72
C GLY A 22 3.03 -0.65 -2.97
N LEU A 23 1.72 -0.88 -2.83
CA LEU A 23 1.08 -2.21 -2.95
C LEU A 23 0.47 -2.48 -4.33
N GLY A 24 0.82 -1.67 -5.34
CA GLY A 24 0.35 -1.85 -6.71
C GLY A 24 0.87 -3.13 -7.39
N PRO A 25 0.35 -3.44 -8.59
CA PRO A 25 0.89 -4.47 -9.47
C PRO A 25 2.41 -4.31 -9.71
N VAL A 26 3.08 -5.41 -10.04
CA VAL A 26 4.46 -5.33 -10.55
C VAL A 26 4.43 -4.60 -11.89
N GLY A 27 5.33 -3.66 -12.09
CA GLY A 27 5.40 -2.83 -13.28
C GLY A 27 6.66 -1.97 -13.26
N GLY A 28 6.72 -1.05 -14.22
CA GLY A 28 7.80 -0.07 -14.28
C GLY A 28 7.75 0.81 -15.51
N ASN A 29 8.85 1.53 -15.74
CA ASN A 29 8.96 2.62 -16.71
C ASN A 29 7.92 3.73 -16.47
N ASP A 30 7.62 4.00 -15.19
CA ASP A 30 6.70 5.03 -14.74
C ASP A 30 6.97 6.35 -15.46
N HIS A 31 5.91 7.04 -15.87
CA HIS A 31 5.98 8.30 -16.61
C HIS A 31 6.63 8.19 -18.00
N SER A 32 6.48 7.04 -18.67
CA SER A 32 6.97 6.86 -20.04
C SER A 32 5.96 6.16 -20.95
N PRO A 33 6.07 6.28 -22.29
CA PRO A 33 5.25 5.50 -23.22
C PRO A 33 5.46 3.97 -23.13
N LEU A 34 6.53 3.53 -22.46
CA LEU A 34 6.86 2.12 -22.22
C LEU A 34 6.43 1.67 -20.81
N GLU A 35 5.64 2.49 -20.10
CA GLU A 35 5.04 2.14 -18.82
C GLU A 35 4.23 0.85 -18.96
N TYR A 36 4.43 -0.07 -18.03
CA TYR A 36 3.79 -1.37 -18.08
C TYR A 36 3.51 -1.91 -16.69
N LEU A 37 2.60 -2.88 -16.66
CA LEU A 37 2.39 -3.76 -15.50
C LEU A 37 2.28 -5.21 -15.96
N GLU A 38 2.65 -6.12 -15.07
CA GLU A 38 2.50 -7.55 -15.28
C GLU A 38 1.10 -8.00 -14.87
N ILE A 39 0.30 -8.45 -15.84
CA ILE A 39 -1.11 -8.87 -15.61
C ILE A 39 -1.21 -9.98 -14.55
N GLY A 40 -0.27 -10.93 -14.56
CA GLY A 40 -0.22 -12.01 -13.57
C GLY A 40 0.01 -11.55 -12.13
N SER A 41 0.51 -10.32 -11.94
CA SER A 41 0.75 -9.75 -10.61
C SER A 41 -0.49 -9.09 -9.98
N ILE A 42 -1.51 -8.79 -10.78
CA ILE A 42 -2.69 -8.05 -10.32
C ILE A 42 -3.40 -8.81 -9.20
N VAL A 43 -3.82 -10.05 -9.46
CA VAL A 43 -4.60 -10.84 -8.49
C VAL A 43 -3.81 -11.08 -7.19
N PRO A 44 -2.54 -11.52 -7.22
CA PRO A 44 -1.75 -11.66 -6.00
C PRO A 44 -1.60 -10.36 -5.20
N ARG A 45 -1.35 -9.22 -5.87
CA ARG A 45 -1.16 -7.91 -5.19
C ARG A 45 -2.45 -7.38 -4.58
N VAL A 46 -3.57 -7.51 -5.29
CA VAL A 46 -4.91 -7.16 -4.76
C VAL A 46 -5.27 -8.06 -3.57
N THR A 47 -4.97 -9.35 -3.66
CA THR A 47 -5.23 -10.31 -2.57
C THR A 47 -4.41 -9.94 -1.32
N LEU A 48 -3.13 -9.58 -1.50
CA LEU A 48 -2.27 -9.11 -0.42
C LEU A 48 -2.84 -7.83 0.21
N LEU A 49 -3.19 -6.82 -0.60
CA LEU A 49 -3.76 -5.56 -0.11
C LEU A 49 -5.05 -5.80 0.70
N ALA A 50 -5.95 -6.63 0.18
CA ALA A 50 -7.18 -7.01 0.90
C ALA A 50 -6.87 -7.72 2.22
N GLY A 51 -5.89 -8.64 2.22
CA GLY A 51 -5.43 -9.31 3.43
C GLY A 51 -4.87 -8.35 4.49
N LEU A 52 -4.07 -7.37 4.08
CA LEU A 52 -3.52 -6.34 4.98
C LEU A 52 -4.61 -5.44 5.57
N ILE A 53 -5.56 -5.00 4.75
CA ILE A 53 -6.72 -4.22 5.23
C ILE A 53 -7.50 -5.02 6.27
N LEU A 54 -7.77 -6.30 6.02
CA LEU A 54 -8.48 -7.17 6.94
C LEU A 54 -7.71 -7.38 8.25
N ALA A 55 -6.39 -7.58 8.18
CA ALA A 55 -5.54 -7.77 9.35
C ALA A 55 -5.57 -6.53 10.25
N ILE A 56 -5.31 -5.35 9.70
CA ILE A 56 -5.28 -4.09 10.46
C ILE A 56 -6.68 -3.74 11.00
N SER A 57 -7.73 -4.01 10.23
CA SER A 57 -9.12 -3.78 10.68
C SER A 57 -9.49 -4.66 11.88
N ARG A 58 -8.92 -5.87 11.98
CA ARG A 58 -9.14 -6.76 13.13
C ARG A 58 -8.35 -6.28 14.34
N ASP A 59 -7.08 -5.91 14.15
CA ASP A 59 -6.24 -5.37 15.22
C ASP A 59 -6.85 -4.09 15.83
N GLY A 60 -7.41 -3.20 15.00
CA GLY A 60 -8.11 -2.00 15.46
C GLY A 60 -9.36 -2.30 16.29
N ARG A 61 -10.09 -3.40 16.00
CA ARG A 61 -11.22 -3.85 16.82
C ARG A 61 -10.76 -4.40 18.16
N GLU A 62 -9.67 -5.16 18.20
CA GLU A 62 -9.13 -5.69 19.45
C GLU A 62 -8.52 -4.59 20.34
N ALA A 63 -7.84 -3.62 19.75
CA ALA A 63 -7.34 -2.45 20.47
C ALA A 63 -8.47 -1.59 21.06
N GLY A 64 -9.55 -1.38 20.31
CA GLY A 64 -10.75 -0.67 20.79
C GLY A 64 -11.51 -1.40 21.90
N VAL A 65 -11.53 -2.74 21.88
CA VAL A 65 -12.13 -3.58 22.93
C VAL A 65 -11.27 -3.64 24.20
N ARG A 66 -9.94 -3.53 24.10
CA ARG A 66 -9.04 -3.52 25.26
C ARG A 66 -8.94 -2.16 25.95
N ALA A 67 -9.35 -1.08 25.27
CA ALA A 67 -9.34 0.28 25.80
C ALA A 67 -10.66 0.69 26.49
N SER A 68 -11.65 -0.23 26.56
CA SER A 68 -12.93 -0.08 27.27
C SER A 68 -12.99 -0.99 28.48
#